data_AF-A0AAW6CI44-F1
#
_entry.id   AF-A0AAW6CI44-F1
#
_cell.length_a   1.000
_cell.length_b   1.000
_cell.length_c   1.000
_cell.angle_alpha   90.00
_cell.angle_beta   90.00
_cell.angle_gamma   90.00
#
_symmetry.space_group_name_H-M   'P 1'
#
loop_
_entity.id
_entity.type
_entity.pdbx_description
1 polymer ?
#
loop_
_entity_poly.entity_id
_entity_poly.type
_entity_poly.pdbx_seq_one_letter_code
_entity_poly.pdbx_strand_id
1 'polypeptide(L)'
;MDRNLCNPFDDSAPERLRHMGLLTAEGAPEEDALAVIERLYAGLFYDALFDFYDDVGNVNAICLELAERLGTENPRRSFLNICSAYDAIYLAIPEPVWWMAGNLDLIAHFSAGFIKRLTDLLQKAG
;
A
#
# COMPACT_ATOMS: atom_id res chain seq x y z
N MET A 1 -21.32 18.21 18.06
CA MET A 1 -20.04 17.74 18.62
C MET A 1 -19.20 17.36 17.42
N ASP A 2 -18.41 18.31 16.92
CA ASP A 2 -17.52 18.05 15.79
C ASP A 2 -16.50 17.03 16.29
N ARG A 3 -16.63 15.78 15.85
CA ARG A 3 -15.52 14.83 15.94
C ARG A 3 -14.41 15.48 15.13
N ASN A 4 -13.34 15.90 15.80
CA ASN A 4 -12.11 16.28 15.13
C ASN A 4 -11.73 15.06 14.25
N LEU A 5 -12.00 15.14 12.96
CA LEU A 5 -11.85 14.04 12.02
C LEU A 5 -10.35 13.85 11.82
N CYS A 6 -9.70 13.11 12.72
CA CYS A 6 -8.32 12.70 12.54
C CYS A 6 -8.18 12.09 11.14
N ASN A 7 -7.34 12.69 10.32
CA ASN A 7 -6.98 12.27 8.98
C ASN A 7 -5.45 12.06 8.92
N PRO A 8 -4.92 11.34 7.91
CA PRO A 8 -3.52 10.95 7.87
C PRO A 8 -2.54 12.12 7.68
N PHE A 9 -3.04 13.33 7.44
CA PHE A 9 -2.26 14.56 7.29
C PHE A 9 -2.28 15.44 8.56
N ASP A 10 -3.01 15.03 9.61
CA ASP A 10 -3.02 15.75 10.88
C ASP A 10 -1.81 15.38 11.75
N ASP A 11 -1.45 16.28 12.68
CA ASP A 11 -0.34 16.10 13.63
C ASP A 11 -0.48 14.85 14.52
N SER A 12 -1.67 14.25 14.59
CA SER A 12 -1.93 13.01 15.32
C SER A 12 -1.51 11.73 14.58
N ALA A 13 -1.26 11.79 13.26
CA ALA A 13 -0.96 10.62 12.44
C ALA A 13 0.33 9.88 12.87
N PRO A 14 1.45 10.55 13.20
CA PRO A 14 2.66 9.87 13.64
C PRO A 14 2.47 9.03 14.91
N GLU A 15 1.74 9.55 15.92
CA GLU A 15 1.43 8.78 17.14
C GLU A 15 0.59 7.55 16.84
N ARG A 16 -0.40 7.67 15.94
CA ARG A 16 -1.20 6.53 15.52
C ARG A 16 -0.36 5.46 14.82
N LEU A 17 0.54 5.87 13.93
CA LEU A 17 1.46 4.96 13.25
C LEU A 17 2.41 4.26 14.23
N ARG A 18 2.85 4.95 15.29
CA ARG A 18 3.60 4.31 16.40
C ARG A 18 2.75 3.31 17.17
N HIS A 19 1.47 3.62 17.47
CA HIS A 19 0.57 2.65 18.10
C HIS A 19 0.34 1.40 17.25
N MET A 20 0.41 1.52 15.92
CA MET A 20 0.35 0.40 14.97
C MET A 20 1.68 -0.36 14.86
N GLY A 21 2.77 0.16 15.42
CA GLY A 21 4.11 -0.41 15.29
C GLY A 21 4.76 -0.16 13.93
N LEU A 22 4.28 0.82 13.15
CA LEU A 22 4.82 1.15 11.82
C LEU A 22 5.90 2.23 11.86
N LEU A 23 5.98 2.95 12.98
CA LEU A 23 7.05 3.88 13.26
C LEU A 23 7.75 3.52 14.57
N THR A 24 9.06 3.73 14.62
CA THR A 24 9.84 3.69 15.86
C THR A 24 9.48 4.88 16.76
N ALA A 25 9.98 4.88 18.00
CA ALA A 25 9.82 6.01 18.91
C ALA A 25 10.36 7.32 18.30
N GLU A 26 11.46 7.22 17.55
CA GLU A 26 12.14 8.31 16.85
C GLU A 26 11.39 8.75 15.58
N GLY A 27 10.35 8.02 15.17
CA GLY A 27 9.55 8.34 13.99
C GLY A 27 10.14 7.82 12.67
N ALA A 28 11.09 6.89 12.73
CA ALA A 28 11.58 6.18 11.54
C ALA A 28 10.63 5.03 11.18
N PRO A 29 10.53 4.65 9.89
CA PRO A 29 9.85 3.41 9.47
C PRO A 29 10.31 2.19 10.27
N GLU A 30 9.37 1.36 10.73
CA GLU A 30 9.72 0.06 11.32
C GLU A 30 9.76 -1.03 10.22
N GLU A 31 10.97 -1.47 9.89
CA GLU A 31 11.28 -2.25 8.69
C GLU A 31 10.63 -3.64 8.72
N ASP A 32 10.67 -4.34 9.86
CA ASP A 32 10.11 -5.68 9.98
C ASP A 32 8.57 -5.64 9.91
N ALA A 33 7.97 -4.65 10.57
CA ALA A 33 6.52 -4.43 10.52
C ALA A 33 6.06 -4.10 9.10
N LEU A 34 6.76 -3.20 8.40
CA LEU A 34 6.47 -2.86 7.01
C LEU A 34 6.60 -4.07 6.10
N ALA A 35 7.66 -4.87 6.26
CA ALA A 35 7.84 -6.07 5.46
C ALA A 35 6.68 -7.08 5.65
N VAL A 36 6.07 -7.14 6.84
CA VAL A 36 4.85 -7.95 7.08
C VAL A 36 3.64 -7.33 6.39
N ILE A 37 3.41 -6.03 6.58
CA ILE A 37 2.28 -5.30 6.01
C ILE A 37 2.28 -5.31 4.48
N GLU A 38 3.44 -5.16 3.85
CA GLU A 38 3.63 -5.25 2.40
C GLU A 38 3.22 -6.61 1.86
N ARG A 39 3.67 -7.69 2.51
CA ARG A 39 3.31 -9.06 2.11
C ARG A 39 1.82 -9.30 2.28
N LEU A 40 1.25 -8.88 3.42
CA LEU A 40 -0.14 -9.08 3.75
C LEU A 40 -1.04 -8.39 2.73
N TYR A 41 -0.85 -7.08 2.51
CA TYR A 41 -1.74 -6.33 1.63
C TYR A 41 -1.49 -6.60 0.16
N ALA A 42 -0.26 -6.91 -0.27
CA ALA A 42 -0.04 -7.35 -1.64
C ALA A 42 -0.74 -8.68 -1.92
N GLY A 43 -0.68 -9.65 -1.00
CA GLY A 43 -1.40 -10.91 -1.13
C GLY A 43 -2.92 -10.73 -1.16
N LEU A 44 -3.47 -9.97 -0.20
CA LEU A 44 -4.91 -9.69 -0.15
C LEU A 44 -5.40 -8.93 -1.39
N PHE A 45 -4.60 -7.98 -1.90
CA PHE A 45 -4.95 -7.26 -3.12
C PHE A 45 -4.89 -8.18 -4.35
N TYR A 46 -3.87 -9.03 -4.43
CA TYR A 46 -3.74 -10.00 -5.51
C TYR A 46 -4.94 -10.95 -5.56
N ASP A 47 -5.31 -11.53 -4.42
CA ASP A 47 -6.49 -12.40 -4.33
C ASP A 47 -7.79 -11.64 -4.68
N ALA A 48 -7.92 -10.39 -4.25
CA ALA A 48 -9.06 -9.54 -4.61
C ALA A 48 -9.13 -9.24 -6.12
N LEU A 49 -7.98 -9.11 -6.81
CA LEU A 49 -7.96 -8.97 -8.26
C LEU A 49 -8.50 -10.24 -8.93
N PHE A 50 -8.18 -11.42 -8.42
CA PHE A 50 -8.75 -12.68 -8.92
C PHE A 50 -10.24 -12.80 -8.64
N ASP A 51 -10.69 -12.38 -7.47
CA ASP A 51 -12.13 -12.40 -7.14
C ASP A 51 -12.93 -11.41 -8.02
N PHE A 52 -12.29 -10.31 -8.45
CA PHE A 52 -12.91 -9.29 -9.29
C PHE A 52 -12.86 -9.59 -10.79
N TYR A 53 -11.72 -10.07 -11.29
CA TYR A 53 -11.50 -10.39 -12.70
C TYR A 53 -11.56 -11.90 -12.95
N ASP A 54 -12.47 -12.33 -13.83
CA ASP A 54 -12.62 -13.73 -14.25
C ASP A 54 -11.48 -14.23 -15.16
N ASP A 55 -10.46 -13.39 -15.42
CA ASP A 55 -9.34 -13.69 -16.32
C ASP A 55 -7.99 -13.32 -15.68
N VAL A 56 -7.11 -14.32 -15.60
CA VAL A 56 -5.72 -14.21 -15.12
C VAL A 56 -4.91 -13.21 -15.94
N GLY A 57 -5.21 -13.06 -17.23
CA GLY A 57 -4.56 -12.06 -18.09
C GLY A 57 -4.73 -10.63 -17.58
N ASN A 58 -5.94 -10.28 -17.12
CA ASN A 58 -6.23 -8.96 -16.56
C ASN A 58 -5.51 -8.74 -15.23
N VAL A 59 -5.47 -9.74 -14.35
CA VAL A 59 -4.75 -9.66 -13.06
C VAL A 59 -3.26 -9.40 -13.29
N ASN A 60 -2.65 -10.15 -14.22
CA ASN A 60 -1.25 -10.00 -14.58
C ASN A 60 -0.96 -8.61 -15.17
N ALA A 61 -1.83 -8.12 -16.06
CA ALA A 61 -1.68 -6.80 -16.68
C ALA A 61 -1.68 -5.67 -15.64
N ILE A 62 -2.59 -5.70 -14.67
CA ILE A 62 -2.67 -4.68 -13.61
C ILE A 62 -1.43 -4.71 -12.71
N CYS A 63 -0.98 -5.90 -12.31
CA CYS A 63 0.21 -6.04 -11.48
C CYS A 63 1.47 -5.55 -12.21
N LEU A 64 1.60 -5.83 -13.51
CA LEU A 64 2.68 -5.32 -14.35
C LEU A 64 2.59 -3.81 -14.54
N GLU A 65 1.41 -3.25 -14.79
CA GLU A 65 1.21 -1.80 -14.93
C GLU A 65 1.60 -1.05 -13.64
N LEU A 66 1.26 -1.60 -12.47
CA LEU A 66 1.70 -1.07 -11.18
C LEU A 66 3.23 -1.14 -11.07
N ALA A 67 3.85 -2.25 -11.45
CA ALA A 67 5.30 -2.42 -11.44
C ALA A 67 6.03 -1.45 -12.37
N GLU A 68 5.54 -1.22 -13.58
CA GLU A 68 6.10 -0.25 -14.53
C GLU A 68 5.99 1.20 -14.03
N ARG A 69 4.95 1.49 -13.24
CA ARG A 69 4.72 2.82 -12.66
C ARG A 69 5.44 3.03 -11.33
N LEU A 70 6.02 1.98 -10.74
CA LEU A 70 6.95 2.11 -9.64
C LEU A 70 8.25 2.73 -10.17
N GLY A 71 8.59 3.94 -9.73
CA GLY A 71 9.88 4.55 -10.09
C GLY A 71 9.85 5.69 -11.10
N THR A 72 8.82 6.55 -11.08
CA THR A 72 8.95 7.91 -11.62
C THR A 72 9.18 8.93 -10.49
N GLU A 73 10.33 8.83 -9.82
CA GLU A 73 10.91 9.77 -8.81
C GLU A 73 10.03 10.31 -7.66
N ASN A 74 8.76 9.90 -7.54
CA ASN A 74 7.79 10.52 -6.64
C ASN A 74 7.02 9.46 -5.82
N PRO A 75 7.37 9.27 -4.53
CA PRO A 75 6.69 8.35 -3.62
C PRO A 75 5.17 8.55 -3.54
N ARG A 76 4.69 9.80 -3.62
CA ARG A 76 3.26 10.09 -3.62
C ARG A 76 2.58 9.53 -4.85
N ARG A 77 3.22 9.63 -6.02
CA ARG A 77 2.65 9.12 -7.27
C ARG A 77 2.55 7.60 -7.25
N SER A 78 3.59 6.91 -6.76
CA SER A 78 3.56 5.45 -6.61
C SER A 78 2.44 5.01 -5.65
N PHE A 79 2.30 5.68 -4.50
CA PHE A 79 1.23 5.40 -3.56
C PHE A 79 -0.16 5.67 -4.13
N LEU A 80 -0.34 6.79 -4.85
CA LEU A 80 -1.61 7.11 -5.50
C LEU A 80 -1.99 6.08 -6.57
N ASN A 81 -1.03 5.51 -7.30
CA ASN A 81 -1.33 4.43 -8.24
C ASN A 81 -1.88 3.19 -7.53
N ILE A 82 -1.36 2.85 -6.35
CA ILE A 82 -1.91 1.78 -5.51
C ILE A 82 -3.34 2.14 -5.09
N CYS A 83 -3.58 3.36 -4.58
CA CYS A 83 -4.93 3.84 -4.26
C CYS A 83 -5.90 3.72 -5.45
N SER A 84 -5.48 4.15 -6.64
CA SER A 84 -6.29 4.04 -7.86
C SER A 84 -6.58 2.60 -8.25
N ALA A 85 -5.65 1.67 -8.02
CA ALA A 85 -5.86 0.25 -8.32
C ALA A 85 -6.87 -0.40 -7.36
N TYR A 86 -6.87 -0.01 -6.08
CA TYR A 86 -7.94 -0.40 -5.13
C TYR A 86 -9.29 0.17 -5.53
N ASP A 87 -9.34 1.45 -5.88
CA ASP A 87 -10.58 2.14 -6.32
C ASP A 87 -11.16 1.51 -7.59
N ALA A 88 -10.32 1.08 -8.53
CA ALA A 88 -10.73 0.44 -9.78
C ALA A 88 -11.49 -0.88 -9.59
N ILE A 89 -11.28 -1.57 -8.46
CA ILE A 89 -12.01 -2.79 -8.07
C ILE A 89 -13.01 -2.53 -6.93
N TYR A 90 -13.38 -1.26 -6.71
CA TYR A 90 -14.33 -0.79 -5.70
C TYR A 90 -13.97 -1.17 -4.25
N LEU A 91 -12.68 -1.34 -3.95
CA LEU A 91 -12.21 -1.59 -2.59
C LEU A 91 -11.65 -0.32 -1.96
N ALA A 92 -11.95 -0.15 -0.67
CA ALA A 92 -11.28 0.86 0.13
C ALA A 92 -9.82 0.46 0.38
N ILE A 93 -8.93 1.45 0.38
CA ILE A 93 -7.56 1.25 0.87
C ILE A 93 -7.62 0.77 2.34
N PRO A 94 -6.84 -0.27 2.71
CA PRO A 94 -6.81 -0.76 4.09
C PRO A 94 -6.46 0.35 5.07
N GLU A 95 -7.10 0.36 6.25
CA GLU A 95 -6.95 1.46 7.22
C GLU A 95 -5.49 1.73 7.63
N PRO A 96 -4.65 0.71 7.92
CA PRO A 96 -3.23 0.94 8.20
C PRO A 96 -2.46 1.57 7.03
N VAL A 97 -2.83 1.23 5.79
CA VAL A 97 -2.23 1.79 4.57
C VAL A 97 -2.65 3.24 4.36
N TRP A 98 -3.93 3.55 4.61
CA TRP A 98 -4.44 4.91 4.56
C TRP A 98 -3.71 5.84 5.52
N TRP A 99 -3.42 5.38 6.75
CA TRP A 99 -2.69 6.19 7.73
C TRP A 99 -1.26 6.54 7.33
N MET A 100 -0.65 5.79 6.41
CA MET A 100 0.68 6.12 5.88
C MET A 100 0.66 7.31 4.93
N ALA A 101 -0.49 7.70 4.37
CA ALA A 101 -0.59 8.67 3.26
C ALA A 101 0.10 10.03 3.51
N GLY A 102 0.17 10.48 4.77
CA GLY A 102 0.85 11.72 5.16
C GLY A 102 2.36 11.60 5.38
N ASN A 103 2.93 10.39 5.42
CA ASN A 103 4.33 10.13 5.70
C ASN A 103 5.06 9.61 4.45
N LEU A 104 5.94 10.45 3.88
CA LEU A 104 6.62 10.14 2.61
C LEU A 104 7.56 8.93 2.69
N ASP A 105 8.23 8.75 3.83
CA ASP A 105 9.18 7.64 4.00
C ASP A 105 8.43 6.31 4.07
N LEU A 106 7.31 6.28 4.81
CA LEU A 106 6.45 5.10 4.88
C LEU A 106 5.83 4.74 3.54
N ILE A 107 5.24 5.70 2.81
CA ILE A 107 4.63 5.37 1.51
C ILE A 107 5.68 5.00 0.47
N ALA A 108 6.90 5.54 0.54
CA ALA A 108 8.00 5.14 -0.33
C ALA A 108 8.37 3.68 -0.08
N HIS A 109 8.60 3.33 1.19
CA HIS A 109 8.96 1.98 1.59
C HIS A 109 7.84 0.98 1.25
N PHE A 110 6.64 1.24 1.74
CA PHE A 110 5.47 0.40 1.52
C PHE A 110 5.20 0.19 0.03
N SER A 111 5.20 1.25 -0.80
CA SER A 111 4.89 1.11 -2.23
C SER A 111 5.92 0.23 -2.94
N ALA A 112 7.20 0.39 -2.62
CA ALA A 112 8.27 -0.42 -3.20
C ALA A 112 8.13 -1.90 -2.81
N GLY A 113 7.90 -2.17 -1.53
CA GLY A 113 7.75 -3.53 -1.02
C GLY A 113 6.46 -4.21 -1.50
N PHE A 114 5.33 -3.52 -1.46
CA PHE A 114 4.04 -3.99 -1.96
C PHE A 114 4.13 -4.42 -3.42
N ILE A 115 4.68 -3.57 -4.28
CA ILE A 115 4.79 -3.86 -5.71
C ILE A 115 5.79 -4.98 -5.98
N LYS A 116 6.92 -5.01 -5.26
CA LYS A 116 7.85 -6.15 -5.32
C LYS A 116 7.14 -7.46 -4.98
N ARG A 117 6.27 -7.48 -3.97
CA ARG A 117 5.49 -8.67 -3.59
C ARG A 117 4.48 -9.08 -4.65
N LEU A 118 3.80 -8.14 -5.29
CA LEU A 118 2.92 -8.46 -6.42
C LEU A 118 3.72 -9.13 -7.55
N THR A 119 4.87 -8.59 -7.91
CA THR A 119 5.73 -9.17 -8.95
C THR A 119 6.25 -10.57 -8.57
N ASP A 120 6.63 -10.78 -7.31
CA ASP A 120 7.02 -12.10 -6.80
C ASP A 120 5.87 -13.12 -6.92
N LEU A 121 4.62 -12.70 -6.71
CA LEU A 121 3.42 -13.56 -6.83
C LEU A 121 3.14 -13.92 -8.28
N LEU A 122 3.26 -12.97 -9.21
CA LEU A 122 3.14 -13.22 -10.65
C LEU A 122 4.11 -14.30 -11.15
N GLN A 123 5.36 -14.24 -10.68
CA GLN A 123 6.40 -15.19 -11.08
C GLN A 123 6.17 -16.61 -10.55
N LYS A 124 5.42 -16.75 -9.44
CA LYS A 124 5.10 -18.06 -8.84
C LYS A 124 3.82 -18.68 -9.40
N ALA A 125 2.96 -17.88 -10.02
CA ALA A 125 1.69 -18.31 -10.59
C ALA A 125 1.81 -18.85 -12.03
N GLY A 126 2.95 -18.63 -12.70
CA GLY A 126 3.28 -19.19 -14.01
C GLY A 126 4.09 -20.48 -13.92
#